data_AF-A0A7L8GCG8-F1
#
_entry.id   AF-A0A7L8GCG8-F1
#
_cell.length_a   1.000
_cell.length_b   1.000
_cell.length_c   1.000
_cell.angle_alpha   90.00
_cell.angle_beta   90.00
_cell.angle_gamma   90.00
#
_symmetry.space_group_name_H-M   'P 1'
#
loop_
_entity.id
_entity.type
_entity.pdbx_description
1 polymer ?
#
loop_
_entity_poly.entity_id
_entity_poly.type
_entity_poly.pdbx_seq_one_letter_code
_entity_poly.pdbx_strand_id
1 'polypeptide(L)' 'WSNNILPSRQFGFLVLTTTFGIMDHEEAKKKHTGGKILGFF' A
#
# COMPACT_ATOMS: atom_id res chain seq x y z
N TRP A 1 2.98 7.03 6.26
CA TRP A 1 2.29 7.33 5.00
C TRP A 1 0.84 6.83 5.00
N SER A 2 0.56 5.58 5.40
CA SER A 2 -0.81 5.05 5.52
C SER A 2 -1.73 5.86 6.45
N ASN A 3 -1.21 6.39 7.57
CA ASN A 3 -1.97 7.22 8.51
C ASN A 3 -2.47 8.56 7.94
N ASN A 4 -1.91 9.06 6.84
CA ASN A 4 -2.35 10.33 6.24
C ASN A 4 -3.38 10.13 5.12
N ILE A 5 -3.61 8.88 4.69
CA ILE A 5 -4.37 8.59 3.47
C ILE A 5 -5.54 7.67 3.75
N LEU A 6 -5.44 6.78 4.74
CA LEU A 6 -6.54 5.94 5.15
C LEU A 6 -7.34 6.62 6.27
N PRO A 7 -8.68 6.67 6.18
CA PRO A 7 -9.54 7.26 7.22
C PRO A 7 -9.47 6.48 8.54
N SER A 8 -8.97 5.24 8.52
CA SER A 8 -8.62 4.45 9.70
C SER A 8 -7.47 3.49 9.37
N ARG A 9 -6.61 3.16 10.35
CA ARG A 9 -5.55 2.14 10.18
C ARG A 9 -6.12 0.75 9.88
N GLN A 10 -7.42 0.57 10.10
CA GLN A 10 -8.15 -0.68 10.00
C GLN A 10 -9.03 -0.76 8.74
N PHE A 11 -9.14 0.33 7.96
CA PHE A 11 -10.00 0.37 6.79
C PHE A 11 -9.36 1.12 5.63
N GLY A 12 -9.40 0.44 4.48
CA GLY A 12 -8.93 0.91 3.20
C GLY A 12 -7.63 0.22 2.79
N PHE A 13 -7.61 -0.21 1.53
CA PHE A 13 -6.46 -0.85 0.95
C PHE A 13 -5.71 0.17 0.16
N LEU A 14 -4.42 0.16 0.41
CA LEU A 14 -3.55 0.95 -0.38
C LEU A 14 -2.87 0.14 -1.45
N VAL A 15 -2.97 0.59 -2.69
CA VAL A 15 -2.35 -0.05 -3.85
C VAL A 15 -1.02 0.63 -4.18
N LEU A 16 0.04 -0.17 -4.23
CA LEU A 16 1.40 0.23 -4.59
C LEU A 16 1.84 -0.50 -5.86
N THR A 17 2.49 0.25 -6.77
CA THR A 17 3.35 -0.32 -7.80
C THR A 17 4.72 -0.60 -7.22
N THR A 18 5.07 -1.88 -7.11
CA THR A 18 6.38 -2.35 -6.68
C THR A 18 7.15 -2.95 -7.87
N THR A 19 8.43 -3.28 -7.67
CA THR A 19 9.25 -3.96 -8.69
C THR A 19 8.73 -5.34 -9.09
N PHE A 20 7.90 -5.95 -8.24
CA PHE A 20 7.28 -7.26 -8.48
C PHE A 20 5.87 -7.16 -9.07
N GLY A 21 5.39 -5.94 -9.33
CA GLY A 21 4.03 -5.67 -9.84
C GLY A 21 3.19 -4.81 -8.89
N ILE A 22 1.91 -4.71 -9.20
CA ILE A 22 0.91 -3.99 -8.41
C ILE A 22 0.46 -4.89 -7.25
N MET A 23 0.56 -4.40 -6.02
CA MET A 23 0.14 -5.12 -4.82
C MET A 23 -0.31 -4.15 -3.73
N ASP A 24 -0.96 -4.65 -2.68
CA ASP A 24 -1.36 -3.83 -1.57
C ASP A 24 -0.20 -3.53 -0.61
N HIS A 25 -0.35 -2.51 0.22
CA HIS A 25 0.66 -2.11 1.19
C HIS A 25 0.99 -3.15 2.28
N GLU A 26 0.05 -4.03 2.65
CA GLU A 26 0.33 -5.09 3.61
C GLU A 26 1.16 -6.20 2.96
N GLU A 27 0.85 -6.57 1.71
CA GLU A 27 1.67 -7.48 0.93
C GLU A 27 3.08 -6.91 0.66
N ALA A 28 3.17 -5.64 0.29
CA ALA A 28 4.45 -4.96 0.09
C ALA A 28 5.29 -4.95 1.38
N LYS A 29 4.67 -4.73 2.54
CA LYS A 29 5.33 -4.76 3.84
C LYS A 29 5.82 -6.16 4.22
N LYS A 30 5.02 -7.21 3.96
CA LYS A 30 5.44 -8.61 4.15
C LYS A 30 6.62 -8.98 3.27
N LYS A 31 6.60 -8.55 2.01
CA LYS A 31 7.67 -8.79 1.03
C LYS A 31 8.85 -7.83 1.17
N HIS A 32 8.88 -6.99 2.21
CA HIS A 32 9.93 -5.99 2.45
C HIS A 32 10.25 -5.16 1.20
N THR A 33 9.21 -4.83 0.45
CA THR A 33 9.30 -4.20 -0.85
C THR A 33 8.60 -2.84 -0.80
N GLY A 34 9.24 -1.85 -1.41
CA GLY A 34 8.69 -0.52 -1.57
C GLY A 34 8.14 -0.29 -2.98
N GLY A 35 7.52 0.86 -3.17
CA GLY A 35 6.94 1.21 -4.45
C GLY A 35 6.43 2.64 -4.52
N LYS A 36 5.89 2.98 -5.68
CA LYS A 36 5.07 4.19 -5.85
C LYS A 36 3.61 3.87 -5.59
N ILE A 37 2.90 4.88 -5.13
CA ILE A 37 1.48 4.79 -4.79
C ILE A 37 0.67 4.93 -6.06
N LEU A 38 -0.22 3.97 -6.28
CA LEU A 38 -1.14 4.03 -7.40
C LEU A 38 -2.46 4.69 -6.99
N GLY A 39 -2.95 4.36 -5.80
CA GLY A 39 -4.22 4.87 -5.28
C GLY A 39 -4.60 4.20 -3.97
N PHE A 40 -5.70 4.64 -3.39
CA PHE A 40 -6.29 4.09 -2.18
C PHE A 40 -7.80 3.93 -2.39
N PHE A 41 -8.38 2.91 -1.77
CA PHE A 41 -9.82 2.67 -1.73
C PHE A 41 -10.25 2.25 -0.33
#